data_AF-A0A086Y424-F1
#
_entry.id   AF-A0A086Y424-F1
#
_cell.length_a   1.000
_cell.length_b   1.000
_cell.length_c   1.000
_cell.angle_alpha   90.00
_cell.angle_beta   90.00
_cell.angle_gamma   90.00
#
_symmetry.space_group_name_H-M   'P 1'
#
loop_
_entity.id
_entity.type
_entity.pdbx_description
1 polymer ?
#
loop_
_entity_poly.entity_id
_entity_poly.type
_entity_poly.pdbx_seq_one_letter_code
_entity_poly.pdbx_strand_id
1 'polypeptide(L)'
;MSHKRLTQLQRIAEMKRDIELGRLARLAMAREGLTQERQRLQDLTRQAARDGQTSLPGAGAAALFACLTENRDGQITLEQARLEAEIARGKALAATAFGRASVLGKLSREARTAEKPPRPTET
;
A
#
# COMPACT_ATOMS: atom_id res chain seq x y z
N MET A 1 34.61 -11.33 -2.12
CA MET A 1 33.25 -11.80 -2.50
C MET A 1 33.20 -11.87 -4.01
N SER A 2 32.71 -12.94 -4.65
CA SER A 2 32.76 -13.04 -6.12
C SER A 2 31.69 -12.18 -6.81
N HIS A 3 31.98 -11.65 -8.00
CA HIS A 3 31.01 -10.88 -8.80
C HIS A 3 29.70 -11.67 -8.99
N LYS A 4 29.77 -12.98 -9.28
CA LYS A 4 28.57 -13.83 -9.43
C LYS A 4 27.67 -13.80 -8.18
N ARG A 5 28.26 -13.88 -6.98
CA ARG A 5 27.51 -13.83 -5.71
C ARG A 5 26.89 -12.45 -5.47
N LEU A 6 27.59 -11.37 -5.85
CA LEU A 6 27.08 -10.01 -5.74
C LEU A 6 25.88 -9.77 -6.67
N THR A 7 25.92 -10.25 -7.91
CA THR A 7 24.80 -10.18 -8.85
C THR A 7 23.57 -10.95 -8.35
N GLN A 8 23.78 -12.13 -7.76
CA GLN A 8 22.69 -12.91 -7.16
C GLN A 8 22.03 -12.15 -6.00
N LEU A 9 22.84 -11.56 -5.11
CA LEU A 9 22.31 -10.75 -4.01
C LEU A 9 21.55 -9.52 -4.50
N GLN A 10 22.05 -8.84 -5.54
CA GLN A 10 21.35 -7.73 -6.17
C GLN A 10 19.97 -8.16 -6.66
N ARG A 11 19.88 -9.26 -7.41
CA ARG A 11 18.60 -9.78 -7.93
C ARG A 11 17.60 -10.10 -6.81
N ILE A 12 18.08 -10.72 -5.73
CA ILE A 12 17.25 -11.02 -4.56
C ILE A 12 16.75 -9.73 -3.89
N ALA A 13 17.60 -8.71 -3.78
CA ALA A 13 17.22 -7.43 -3.20
C ALA A 13 16.19 -6.67 -4.07
N GLU A 14 16.34 -6.70 -5.39
CA GLU A 14 15.37 -6.15 -6.34
C GLU A 14 14.01 -6.86 -6.22
N MET A 15 14.00 -8.20 -6.22
CA MET A 15 12.78 -8.97 -5.98
C MET A 15 12.12 -8.62 -4.65
N LYS A 16 12.90 -8.49 -3.58
CA LYS A 16 12.37 -8.13 -2.26
C LYS A 16 11.76 -6.72 -2.27
N ARG A 17 12.40 -5.76 -2.93
CA ARG A 17 11.86 -4.40 -3.12
C ARG A 17 10.51 -4.47 -3.83
N ASP A 18 10.43 -5.20 -4.93
CA ASP A 18 9.22 -5.29 -5.74
C ASP A 18 8.07 -5.97 -4.97
N ILE A 19 8.37 -7.00 -4.16
CA ILE A 19 7.41 -7.63 -3.24
C ILE A 19 6.86 -6.62 -2.22
N GLU A 20 7.72 -5.84 -1.58
CA GLU A 20 7.27 -4.86 -0.57
C GLU A 20 6.47 -3.72 -1.20
N LEU A 21 6.85 -3.25 -2.39
CA LEU A 21 6.08 -2.25 -3.14
C LEU A 21 4.72 -2.80 -3.56
N GLY A 22 4.66 -4.04 -4.07
CA GLY A 22 3.41 -4.70 -4.41
C GLY A 22 2.49 -4.89 -3.20
N ARG A 23 3.06 -5.20 -2.02
CA ARG A 23 2.30 -5.26 -0.77
C ARG A 23 1.73 -3.90 -0.38
N LEU A 24 2.53 -2.85 -0.42
CA LEU A 24 2.09 -1.49 -0.13
C LEU A 24 0.98 -1.02 -1.08
N ALA A 25 1.09 -1.33 -2.37
CA ALA A 25 0.07 -1.01 -3.35
C ALA A 25 -1.27 -1.68 -3.01
N ARG A 26 -1.26 -2.99 -2.68
CA ARG A 26 -2.47 -3.71 -2.26
C ARG A 26 -3.11 -3.12 -1.00
N LEU A 27 -2.31 -2.75 -0.01
CA LEU A 27 -2.81 -2.11 1.22
C LEU A 27 -3.41 -0.73 0.93
N ALA A 28 -2.77 0.05 0.05
CA ALA A 28 -3.30 1.35 -0.37
C ALA A 28 -4.64 1.21 -1.12
N MET A 29 -4.75 0.23 -2.02
CA MET A 29 -6.00 -0.07 -2.72
C MET A 29 -7.11 -0.52 -1.76
N ALA A 30 -6.79 -1.37 -0.77
CA ALA A 30 -7.76 -1.77 0.24
C ALA A 30 -8.28 -0.58 1.05
N ARG A 31 -7.38 0.34 1.45
CA ARG A 31 -7.75 1.57 2.17
C ARG A 31 -8.65 2.48 1.32
N GLU A 32 -8.34 2.60 0.03
CA GLU A 32 -9.15 3.35 -0.92
C GLU A 32 -10.55 2.74 -1.05
N GLY A 33 -10.63 1.41 -1.17
CA GLY A 33 -11.91 0.68 -1.20
C GLY A 33 -12.78 0.96 0.03
N LEU A 34 -12.20 0.93 1.24
CA LEU A 34 -12.93 1.27 2.47
C LEU A 34 -13.38 2.73 2.51
N THR A 35 -12.58 3.64 1.95
CA THR A 35 -12.94 5.08 1.87
C THR A 35 -14.15 5.27 0.96
N GLN A 36 -14.17 4.59 -0.18
CA GLN A 36 -15.29 4.62 -1.12
C GLN A 36 -16.54 3.94 -0.54
N GLU A 37 -16.38 2.82 0.17
CA GLU A 37 -17.48 2.16 0.87
C GLU A 37 -18.11 3.09 1.91
N ARG A 38 -17.28 3.77 2.70
CA ARG A 38 -17.72 4.76 3.70
C ARG A 38 -18.53 5.89 3.05
N GLN A 39 -18.02 6.46 1.97
CA GLN A 39 -18.69 7.52 1.24
C GLN A 39 -20.05 7.07 0.72
N ARG A 40 -20.11 5.88 0.09
CA ARG A 40 -21.36 5.30 -0.40
C ARG A 40 -22.37 5.06 0.73
N LEU A 41 -21.90 4.57 1.87
CA LEU A 41 -22.74 4.34 3.04
C LEU A 41 -23.33 5.65 3.56
N GLN A 42 -22.53 6.71 3.66
CA GLN A 42 -23.02 8.04 4.05
C GLN A 42 -24.07 8.58 3.07
N ASP A 43 -23.87 8.39 1.77
CA ASP A 43 -24.81 8.85 0.75
C ASP A 43 -26.13 8.06 0.82
N LEU A 44 -26.07 6.75 1.06
CA LEU A 44 -27.26 5.92 1.30
C LEU A 44 -28.00 6.33 2.58
N THR A 45 -27.28 6.63 3.67
CA THR A 45 -27.91 7.07 4.93
C THR A 45 -28.62 8.41 4.75
N ARG A 46 -27.99 9.36 4.03
CA ARG A 46 -28.62 10.64 3.70
C ARG A 46 -29.84 10.47 2.81
N GLN A 47 -29.79 9.56 1.85
CA GLN A 47 -30.93 9.26 0.98
C GLN A 47 -32.09 8.65 1.78
N ALA A 48 -31.81 7.64 2.62
CA ALA A 48 -32.81 7.04 3.49
C ALA A 48 -33.45 8.06 4.44
N ALA A 49 -32.65 8.99 4.98
CA ALA A 49 -33.16 10.06 5.83
C ALA A 49 -34.11 11.01 5.08
N ARG A 50 -33.85 11.31 3.80
CA ARG A 50 -34.76 12.11 2.96
C ARG A 50 -36.05 11.36 2.66
N ASP A 51 -35.94 10.10 2.27
CA ASP A 51 -37.10 9.27 1.92
C ASP A 51 -38.02 9.06 3.13
N GLY A 52 -37.43 8.94 4.32
CA GLY A 52 -38.14 8.80 5.59
C GLY A 52 -38.95 10.02 6.03
N GLN A 53 -38.73 11.21 5.45
CA GLN A 53 -39.49 12.43 5.81
C GLN A 53 -40.95 12.41 5.32
N THR A 54 -41.28 11.49 4.43
CA THR A 54 -42.59 11.45 3.76
C THR A 54 -43.69 10.80 4.60
N SER A 55 -43.35 10.04 5.63
CA SER A 55 -44.32 9.34 6.48
C SER A 55 -43.72 8.87 7.81
N LEU A 56 -44.57 8.68 8.83
CA LEU A 56 -44.16 8.11 10.13
C LEU A 56 -43.50 6.72 10.00
N PRO A 57 -44.05 5.76 9.23
CA PRO A 57 -43.39 4.49 8.97
C PRO A 57 -42.04 4.65 8.25
N GLY A 58 -41.95 5.59 7.30
CA GLY A 58 -40.70 5.93 6.61
C GLY A 58 -39.62 6.46 7.56
N ALA A 59 -40.00 7.31 8.50
CA ALA A 59 -39.09 7.87 9.50
C ALA A 59 -38.51 6.76 10.42
N GLY A 60 -39.35 5.81 10.83
CA GLY A 60 -38.90 4.64 11.61
C GLY A 60 -37.92 3.75 10.85
N ALA A 61 -38.20 3.48 9.57
CA ALA A 61 -37.29 2.71 8.71
C ALA A 61 -35.94 3.43 8.49
N ALA A 62 -35.98 4.75 8.27
CA ALA A 62 -34.77 5.57 8.13
C ALA A 62 -33.91 5.57 9.40
N ALA A 63 -34.52 5.64 10.59
CA ALA A 63 -33.80 5.57 11.86
C ALA A 63 -33.13 4.20 12.08
N LEU A 64 -33.82 3.10 11.76
CA LEU A 64 -33.24 1.76 11.81
C LEU A 64 -32.06 1.63 10.83
N PHE A 65 -32.21 2.15 9.61
CA PHE A 65 -31.14 2.16 8.62
C PHE A 65 -29.92 2.96 9.12
N ALA A 66 -30.14 4.14 9.72
CA ALA A 66 -29.08 4.95 10.31
C ALA A 66 -28.26 4.16 11.35
N CYS A 67 -28.94 3.48 12.29
CA CYS A 67 -28.29 2.64 13.30
C CYS A 67 -27.46 1.50 12.68
N LEU A 68 -27.98 0.84 11.64
CA LEU A 68 -27.23 -0.20 10.92
C LEU A 68 -25.98 0.38 10.22
N THR A 69 -26.12 1.55 9.60
CA THR A 69 -25.01 2.22 8.92
C THR A 69 -23.94 2.73 9.89
N GLU A 70 -24.31 3.24 11.07
CA GLU A 70 -23.36 3.63 12.12
C GLU A 70 -22.49 2.45 12.57
N ASN A 71 -23.10 1.26 12.76
CA ASN A 71 -22.35 0.06 13.12
C ASN A 71 -21.34 -0.32 12.03
N ARG A 72 -21.71 -0.23 10.75
CA ARG A 72 -20.79 -0.51 9.64
C ARG A 72 -19.71 0.56 9.52
N ASP A 73 -20.04 1.83 9.72
CA ASP A 73 -19.07 2.94 9.72
C ASP A 73 -18.00 2.77 10.82
N GLY A 74 -18.42 2.30 12.01
CA GLY A 74 -17.51 1.92 13.09
C GLY A 74 -16.57 0.78 12.70
N GLN A 75 -17.07 -0.26 12.04
CA GLN A 75 -16.23 -1.35 11.53
C GLN A 75 -15.22 -0.87 10.48
N ILE A 76 -15.68 -0.06 9.51
CA ILE A 76 -14.82 0.53 8.48
C ILE A 76 -13.70 1.37 9.13
N THR A 77 -14.03 2.16 10.16
CA THR A 77 -13.04 2.95 10.90
C THR A 77 -11.96 2.08 11.54
N LEU A 78 -12.34 0.96 12.17
CA LEU A 78 -11.39 0.01 12.75
C LEU A 78 -10.52 -0.67 11.69
N GLU A 79 -11.10 -1.06 10.55
CA GLU A 79 -10.36 -1.66 9.43
C GLU A 79 -9.38 -0.66 8.79
N GLN A 80 -9.79 0.60 8.61
CA GLN A 80 -8.92 1.67 8.13
C GLN A 80 -7.72 1.88 9.08
N ALA A 81 -7.96 1.96 10.39
CA ALA A 81 -6.88 2.10 11.37
C ALA A 81 -5.89 0.92 11.34
N ARG A 82 -6.39 -0.31 11.16
CA ARG A 82 -5.54 -1.51 11.00
C ARG A 82 -4.69 -1.42 9.73
N LEU A 83 -5.30 -1.05 8.59
CA LEU A 83 -4.58 -0.87 7.33
C LEU A 83 -3.54 0.24 7.42
N GLU A 84 -3.82 1.34 8.09
CA GLU A 84 -2.84 2.42 8.29
C GLU A 84 -1.63 1.96 9.09
N ALA A 85 -1.85 1.19 10.17
CA ALA A 85 -0.75 0.59 10.93
C ALA A 85 0.07 -0.40 10.09
N GLU A 86 -0.57 -1.16 9.19
CA GLU A 86 0.12 -2.05 8.26
C GLU A 86 0.89 -1.30 7.18
N ILE A 87 0.33 -0.22 6.62
CA ILE A 87 0.99 0.64 5.64
C ILE A 87 2.21 1.29 6.28
N ALA A 88 2.09 1.82 7.51
CA ALA A 88 3.21 2.42 8.23
C ALA A 88 4.36 1.42 8.42
N ARG A 89 4.05 0.19 8.86
CA ARG A 89 5.04 -0.89 8.98
C ARG A 89 5.64 -1.29 7.62
N GLY A 90 4.80 -1.41 6.60
CA GLY A 90 5.22 -1.75 5.24
C GLY A 90 6.16 -0.70 4.63
N LYS A 91 5.95 0.59 4.91
CA LYS A 91 6.82 1.68 4.43
C LYS A 91 8.25 1.53 4.92
N ALA A 92 8.45 1.18 6.19
CA ALA A 92 9.78 0.94 6.75
C ALA A 92 10.49 -0.27 6.08
N LEU A 93 9.74 -1.35 5.83
CA LEU A 93 10.25 -2.53 5.14
C LEU A 93 10.61 -2.22 3.67
N ALA A 94 9.74 -1.50 2.96
CA ALA A 94 9.98 -1.08 1.59
C ALA A 94 11.18 -0.13 1.47
N ALA A 95 11.32 0.82 2.39
CA ALA A 95 12.48 1.72 2.44
C ALA A 95 13.79 0.94 2.66
N THR A 96 13.78 -0.04 3.57
CA THR A 96 14.94 -0.92 3.81
C THR A 96 15.27 -1.74 2.57
N ALA A 97 14.27 -2.32 1.91
CA ALA A 97 14.45 -3.11 0.69
C ALA A 97 15.00 -2.24 -0.45
N PHE A 98 14.50 -1.01 -0.61
CA PHE A 98 14.99 -0.04 -1.58
C PHE A 98 16.45 0.33 -1.32
N GLY A 99 16.80 0.65 -0.06
CA GLY A 99 18.17 0.96 0.34
C GLY A 99 19.14 -0.19 0.02
N ARG A 100 18.77 -1.42 0.37
CA ARG A 100 19.57 -2.62 0.08
C ARG A 100 19.76 -2.84 -1.42
N ALA A 101 18.68 -2.74 -2.22
CA ALA A 101 18.77 -2.87 -3.67
C ALA A 101 19.67 -1.78 -4.29
N SER A 102 19.58 -0.55 -3.80
CA SER A 102 20.40 0.57 -4.27
C SER A 102 21.89 0.38 -3.96
N VAL A 103 22.23 -0.02 -2.71
CA VAL A 103 23.61 -0.31 -2.32
C VAL A 103 24.20 -1.46 -3.13
N LEU A 104 23.47 -2.57 -3.25
CA LEU A 104 23.95 -3.73 -4.04
C LEU A 104 24.10 -3.38 -5.53
N GLY A 105 23.22 -2.55 -6.08
CA GLY A 105 23.35 -2.04 -7.44
C GLY A 105 24.58 -1.17 -7.65
N LYS A 106 24.96 -0.34 -6.65
CA LYS A 106 26.21 0.45 -6.70
C LYS A 106 27.45 -0.46 -6.66
N LEU A 107 27.51 -1.36 -5.67
CA LEU A 107 28.63 -2.31 -5.52
C LEU A 107 28.80 -3.19 -6.76
N SER A 108 27.69 -3.63 -7.37
CA SER A 108 27.70 -4.44 -8.60
C SER A 108 28.28 -3.66 -9.80
N ARG A 109 27.96 -2.37 -9.93
CA ARG A 109 28.54 -1.50 -10.96
C ARG A 109 30.03 -1.23 -10.73
N GLU A 110 30.42 -0.98 -9.49
CA GLU A 110 31.83 -0.79 -9.10
C GLU A 110 32.65 -2.05 -9.39
N ALA A 111 32.15 -3.24 -9.03
CA ALA A 111 32.82 -4.50 -9.33
C ALA A 111 33.01 -4.73 -10.85
N ARG A 112 32.01 -4.41 -11.67
CA ARG A 112 32.10 -4.51 -13.14
C ARG A 112 33.14 -3.56 -13.76
N THR A 113 33.26 -2.36 -13.20
CA THR A 113 34.21 -1.35 -13.71
C THR A 113 35.63 -1.68 -13.28
N ALA A 114 35.83 -2.25 -12.09
CA ALA A 114 37.12 -2.73 -11.61
C ALA A 114 37.65 -3.96 -12.39
N GLU A 115 36.77 -4.82 -12.92
CA GLU A 115 37.18 -5.97 -13.75
C GLU A 115 37.56 -5.59 -15.20
N LYS A 116 37.22 -4.37 -15.67
CA LYS A 116 37.49 -3.95 -17.05
C LYS A 116 38.79 -3.15 -17.09
N PRO A 117 39.90 -3.68 -17.65
CA PRO A 117 41.16 -2.94 -17.71
C PRO A 117 41.01 -1.67 -18.56
N PRO A 118 41.74 -0.58 -18.27
CA PRO A 118 41.79 0.58 -19.14
C PRO A 118 42.27 0.14 -20.52
N ARG A 119 41.61 0.63 -21.59
CA ARG A 119 42.12 0.42 -22.95
C ARG A 119 43.53 1.02 -23.02
N PRO A 120 44.54 0.29 -23.51
CA PRO A 120 45.83 0.91 -23.77
C PRO A 120 45.61 2.07 -24.75
N THR A 121 46.02 3.27 -24.35
CA THR A 121 46.11 4.41 -25.25
C THR A 121 47.23 4.12 -26.23
N GLU A 122 46.88 3.89 -27.50
CA GLU A 122 47.82 3.87 -28.61
C GLU A 122 48.34 5.31 -28.82
N THR A 123 49.55 5.59 -28.35
CA THR A 123 50.38 6.74 -28.76
C THR A 123 51.84 6.34 -28.66
#